data_AF-A0A5B7ZXL3-F1
#
_entry.id   AF-A0A5B7ZXL3-F1
#
_cell.length_a   1.000
_cell.length_b   1.000
_cell.length_c   1.000
_cell.angle_alpha   90.00
_cell.angle_beta   90.00
_cell.angle_gamma   90.00
#
_symmetry.space_group_name_H-M   'P 1'
#
loop_
_entity.id
_entity.type
_entity.pdbx_description
1 polymer ?
#
loop_
_entity_poly.entity_id
_entity_poly.type
_entity_poly.pdbx_seq_one_letter_code
_entity_poly.pdbx_strand_id
1 'polypeptide(L)'
;MKILFLLLFISSNPAASAGALPPYTIQVSAHSAASGRRFDITMRRERRTVTLIYQKQEGVNQAQLRADPLYGKLARQLQPSLPRDSIKALSDALEVIIEKHSYFTKDSLLLPVARNKALVVLLDSAYLASPETLENPEANRSRIVLDGTGFRFSFLTEGKTVKQAYVRAPSPHTHALLYRLITVPLNLYRSKHPNSFLDKATTSGY
;
A
#
# COMPACT_ATOMS: atom_id res chain seq x y z
N MET A 1 24.38 -62.63 -25.46
CA MET A 1 24.65 -61.29 -24.87
C MET A 1 23.60 -60.32 -25.39
N LYS A 2 22.69 -59.83 -24.53
CA LYS A 2 21.65 -58.85 -24.90
C LYS A 2 22.17 -57.45 -24.53
N ILE A 3 22.39 -56.62 -25.54
CA ILE A 3 22.78 -55.21 -25.37
C ILE A 3 21.49 -54.41 -25.14
N LEU A 4 21.33 -53.89 -23.92
CA LEU A 4 20.21 -53.07 -23.51
C LEU A 4 20.51 -51.61 -23.89
N PHE A 5 19.82 -51.10 -24.92
CA PHE A 5 19.88 -49.69 -25.33
C PHE A 5 19.07 -48.84 -24.33
N LEU A 6 19.77 -48.07 -23.49
CA LEU A 6 19.16 -47.10 -22.59
C LEU A 6 18.88 -45.81 -23.36
N LEU A 7 17.63 -45.61 -23.79
CA LEU A 7 17.15 -44.36 -24.38
C LEU A 7 17.02 -43.30 -23.28
N LEU A 8 18.01 -42.40 -23.21
CA LEU A 8 17.93 -41.15 -22.44
C LEU A 8 16.93 -40.22 -23.12
N PHE A 9 15.69 -40.20 -22.61
CA PHE A 9 14.76 -39.12 -22.85
C PHE A 9 15.30 -37.86 -22.18
N ILE A 10 15.97 -37.00 -22.96
CA ILE A 10 16.25 -35.63 -22.58
C ILE A 10 14.90 -34.90 -22.63
N SER A 11 14.22 -34.87 -21.49
CA SER A 11 13.06 -34.01 -21.27
C SER A 11 13.55 -32.56 -21.35
N SER A 12 13.43 -31.98 -22.55
CA SER A 12 13.51 -30.54 -22.75
C SER A 12 12.34 -29.91 -22.00
N ASN A 13 12.54 -29.62 -20.71
CA ASN A 13 11.70 -28.67 -19.99
C ASN A 13 11.83 -27.36 -20.75
N PRO A 14 10.77 -26.86 -21.42
CA PRO A 14 10.80 -25.49 -21.86
C PRO A 14 10.89 -24.68 -20.57
N ALA A 15 12.05 -24.08 -20.31
CA ALA A 15 12.16 -23.02 -19.33
C ALA A 15 11.10 -22.00 -19.74
N ALA A 16 9.95 -22.04 -19.06
CA ALA A 16 8.93 -21.03 -19.19
C ALA A 16 9.68 -19.72 -18.98
N SER A 17 9.84 -18.96 -20.07
CA SER A 17 10.39 -17.63 -19.97
C SER A 17 9.45 -16.94 -19.00
N ALA A 18 9.94 -16.69 -17.78
CA ALA A 18 9.20 -15.95 -16.78
C ALA A 18 8.91 -14.60 -17.45
N GLY A 19 7.70 -14.47 -17.97
CA GLY A 19 7.32 -13.32 -18.78
C GLY A 19 7.60 -12.08 -17.96
N ALA A 20 8.22 -11.08 -18.57
CA ALA A 20 8.40 -9.80 -17.91
C ALA A 20 7.02 -9.34 -17.42
N LEU A 21 6.90 -9.08 -16.11
CA LEU A 21 5.63 -8.64 -15.52
C LEU A 21 5.14 -7.38 -16.24
N PRO A 22 3.83 -7.25 -16.47
CA PRO A 22 3.27 -6.02 -17.03
C PRO A 22 3.54 -4.85 -16.08
N PRO A 23 3.47 -3.59 -16.56
CA PRO A 23 3.48 -2.44 -15.68
C PRO A 23 2.35 -2.51 -14.65
N TYR A 24 2.65 -2.20 -13.40
CA TYR A 24 1.69 -2.22 -12.31
C TYR A 24 1.93 -1.08 -11.34
N THR A 25 0.94 -0.81 -10.49
CA THR A 25 1.02 0.18 -9.41
C THR A 25 0.66 -0.47 -8.09
N ILE A 26 1.42 -0.17 -7.04
CA ILE A 26 1.06 -0.48 -5.66
C ILE A 26 0.78 0.84 -4.96
N GLN A 27 -0.43 1.00 -4.45
CA GLN A 27 -0.84 2.14 -3.62
C GLN A 27 -0.94 1.69 -2.18
N VAL A 28 -0.31 2.43 -1.28
CA VAL A 28 -0.38 2.25 0.16
C VAL A 28 -1.01 3.50 0.74
N SER A 29 -2.09 3.33 1.49
CA SER A 29 -2.76 4.41 2.23
C SER A 29 -2.74 4.07 3.71
N ALA A 30 -2.03 4.88 4.49
CA ALA A 30 -1.91 4.78 5.92
C ALA A 30 -2.81 5.83 6.59
N HIS A 31 -3.64 5.39 7.53
CA HIS A 31 -4.54 6.23 8.30
C HIS A 31 -4.22 6.06 9.78
N SER A 32 -3.67 7.10 10.39
CA SER A 32 -3.34 7.11 11.82
C SER A 32 -4.59 7.48 12.62
N ALA A 33 -5.05 6.58 13.49
CA ALA A 33 -6.20 6.89 14.36
C ALA A 33 -5.86 7.99 15.37
N ALA A 34 -4.63 8.01 15.90
CA ALA A 34 -4.20 8.98 16.90
C ALA A 34 -4.16 10.43 16.39
N SER A 35 -3.75 10.63 15.12
CA SER A 35 -3.63 11.96 14.53
C SER A 35 -4.75 12.32 13.56
N GLY A 36 -5.54 11.34 13.12
CA GLY A 36 -6.52 11.49 12.05
C GLY A 36 -5.92 11.82 10.69
N ARG A 37 -4.59 11.73 10.55
CA ARG A 37 -3.87 12.11 9.34
C ARG A 37 -3.66 10.92 8.41
N ARG A 38 -3.67 11.22 7.12
CA ARG A 38 -3.41 10.30 6.03
C ARG A 38 -2.02 10.49 5.44
N PHE A 39 -1.40 9.36 5.11
CA PHE A 39 -0.16 9.29 4.35
C PHE A 39 -0.28 8.24 3.25
N ASP A 40 0.07 8.60 2.02
CA ASP A 40 0.02 7.70 0.88
C ASP A 40 1.40 7.51 0.23
N ILE A 41 1.68 6.28 -0.20
CA ILE A 41 2.80 5.93 -1.08
C ILE A 41 2.22 5.29 -2.34
N THR A 42 2.48 5.86 -3.51
CA THR A 42 2.20 5.24 -4.80
C THR A 42 3.51 4.78 -5.44
N MET A 43 3.60 3.50 -5.76
CA MET A 43 4.77 2.87 -6.36
C MET A 43 4.40 2.35 -7.75
N ARG A 44 4.86 3.02 -8.80
CA ARG A 44 4.61 2.64 -10.20
C ARG A 44 5.80 1.88 -10.74
N ARG A 45 5.59 0.63 -11.13
CA ARG A 45 6.58 -0.23 -11.79
C ARG A 45 6.34 -0.19 -13.30
N GLU A 46 7.32 0.30 -14.04
CA GLU A 46 7.35 0.26 -15.52
C GLU A 46 8.46 -0.67 -15.99
N ARG A 47 8.76 -0.79 -17.29
CA ARG A 47 9.83 -1.73 -17.71
C ARG A 47 11.20 -1.37 -17.13
N ARG A 48 11.59 -0.09 -17.19
CA ARG A 48 12.95 0.39 -16.88
C ARG A 48 13.05 1.26 -15.63
N THR A 49 11.92 1.63 -15.06
CA THR A 49 11.78 2.66 -14.03
C THR A 49 10.85 2.21 -12.92
N VAL A 50 11.10 2.74 -11.73
CA VAL A 50 10.19 2.73 -10.60
C VAL A 50 9.96 4.19 -10.20
N THR A 51 8.71 4.62 -10.16
CA THR A 51 8.34 5.94 -9.65
C THR A 51 7.69 5.78 -8.29
N LEU A 52 8.26 6.41 -7.28
CA LEU A 52 7.70 6.46 -5.93
C LEU A 52 7.12 7.86 -5.74
N ILE A 53 5.84 7.96 -5.42
CA ILE A 53 5.15 9.23 -5.14
C ILE A 53 4.65 9.15 -3.71
N TYR A 54 4.97 10.16 -2.93
CA TYR A 54 4.62 10.25 -1.53
C TYR A 54 3.67 11.43 -1.35
N GLN A 55 2.64 11.25 -0.54
CA GLN A 55 1.63 12.26 -0.29
C GLN A 55 1.30 12.29 1.20
N LYS A 56 1.45 13.45 1.84
CA LYS A 56 1.19 13.63 3.27
C LYS A 56 0.08 14.66 3.44
N GLN A 57 -0.91 14.34 4.25
CA GLN A 57 -1.96 15.30 4.61
C GLN A 57 -1.40 16.30 5.61
N GLU A 58 -1.41 17.58 5.26
CA GLU A 58 -0.99 18.67 6.15
C GLU A 58 -2.15 19.16 7.02
N GLY A 59 -3.39 19.07 6.50
CA GLY A 59 -4.57 19.48 7.24
C GLY A 59 -5.85 19.39 6.43
N VAL A 60 -6.93 19.89 7.03
CA VAL A 60 -8.27 19.95 6.46
C VAL A 60 -8.78 21.37 6.57
N ASN A 61 -9.36 21.91 5.50
CA ASN A 61 -10.04 23.19 5.54
C ASN A 61 -11.32 23.09 6.36
N GLN A 62 -11.25 23.31 7.67
CA GLN A 62 -12.43 23.15 8.54
C GLN A 62 -13.57 24.11 8.17
N ALA A 63 -13.25 25.31 7.67
CA ALA A 63 -14.26 26.27 7.24
C ALA A 63 -15.01 25.77 6.00
N GLN A 64 -14.29 25.32 4.97
CA GLN A 64 -14.91 24.78 3.75
C GLN A 64 -15.60 23.43 3.99
N LEU A 65 -15.02 22.57 4.82
CA LEU A 65 -15.62 21.29 5.21
C LEU A 65 -16.97 21.50 5.89
N ARG A 66 -17.06 22.41 6.87
CA ARG A 66 -18.30 22.71 7.58
C ARG A 66 -19.33 23.42 6.69
N ALA A 67 -18.87 24.18 5.69
CA ALA A 67 -19.73 24.80 4.70
C ALA A 67 -20.21 23.82 3.61
N ASP A 68 -19.63 22.62 3.49
CA ASP A 68 -20.07 21.62 2.53
C ASP A 68 -21.47 21.09 2.91
N PRO A 69 -22.51 21.28 2.06
CA PRO A 69 -23.89 20.91 2.39
C PRO A 69 -24.07 19.43 2.71
N LEU A 70 -23.23 18.56 2.13
CA LEU A 70 -23.31 17.11 2.35
C LEU A 70 -22.67 16.71 3.68
N TYR A 71 -21.64 17.43 4.13
CA TYR A 71 -20.95 17.11 5.38
C TYR A 71 -21.91 17.15 6.58
N GLY A 72 -22.64 18.26 6.75
CA GLY A 72 -23.59 18.42 7.85
C GLY A 72 -24.77 17.44 7.79
N LYS A 73 -25.15 16.98 6.59
CA LYS A 73 -26.21 15.97 6.41
C LYS A 73 -25.71 14.59 6.84
N LEU A 74 -24.56 14.15 6.33
CA LEU A 74 -23.99 12.83 6.62
C LEU A 74 -23.54 12.72 8.08
N ALA A 75 -22.93 13.77 8.64
CA ALA A 75 -22.48 13.78 10.03
C ALA A 75 -23.66 13.59 11.02
N ARG A 76 -24.83 14.18 10.72
CA ARG A 76 -26.05 14.00 11.55
C ARG A 76 -26.69 12.63 11.41
N GLN A 77 -26.48 11.95 10.28
CA GLN A 77 -26.97 10.61 10.05
C GLN A 77 -26.14 9.55 10.79
N LEU A 78 -24.88 9.86 11.13
CA LEU A 78 -24.01 8.94 11.84
C LEU A 78 -24.46 8.81 13.31
N GLN A 79 -25.33 7.83 13.58
CA GLN A 79 -25.82 7.52 14.92
C GLN A 79 -25.24 6.18 15.42
N PRO A 80 -24.91 6.05 16.72
CA PRO A 80 -24.35 4.82 17.28
C PRO A 80 -25.24 3.57 17.13
N SER A 81 -26.54 3.77 16.97
CA SER A 81 -27.54 2.71 16.82
C SER A 81 -27.65 2.12 15.41
N LEU A 82 -26.93 2.68 14.43
CA LEU A 82 -27.01 2.21 13.05
C LEU A 82 -26.38 0.81 12.87
N PRO A 83 -26.88 0.01 11.91
CA PRO A 83 -26.21 -1.21 11.48
C PRO A 83 -24.77 -0.92 11.07
N ARG A 84 -23.85 -1.84 11.38
CA ARG A 84 -22.41 -1.70 11.11
C ARG A 84 -22.11 -1.33 9.65
N ASP A 85 -22.82 -1.93 8.70
CA ASP A 85 -22.63 -1.67 7.27
C ASP A 85 -23.07 -0.24 6.88
N SER A 86 -24.12 0.27 7.52
CA SER A 86 -24.57 1.66 7.34
C SER A 86 -23.57 2.64 7.94
N ILE A 87 -23.02 2.35 9.14
CA ILE A 87 -21.95 3.14 9.74
C ILE A 87 -20.73 3.18 8.80
N LYS A 88 -20.34 2.03 8.24
CA LYS A 88 -19.23 1.94 7.29
C LYS A 88 -19.49 2.79 6.04
N ALA A 89 -20.64 2.64 5.40
CA ALA A 89 -20.98 3.39 4.19
C ALA A 89 -21.01 4.91 4.44
N LEU A 90 -21.57 5.35 5.57
CA LEU A 90 -21.58 6.76 5.96
C LEU A 90 -20.18 7.28 6.28
N SER A 91 -19.36 6.47 6.95
CA SER A 91 -17.96 6.82 7.26
C SER A 91 -17.14 6.96 5.97
N ASP A 92 -17.29 6.03 5.03
CA ASP A 92 -16.64 6.07 3.72
C ASP A 92 -17.07 7.34 2.94
N ALA A 93 -18.36 7.69 2.99
CA ALA A 93 -18.88 8.91 2.34
C ALA A 93 -18.37 10.21 3.00
N LEU A 94 -18.29 10.23 4.34
CA LEU A 94 -17.71 11.36 5.08
C LEU A 94 -16.22 11.51 4.77
N GLU A 95 -15.48 10.41 4.67
CA GLU A 95 -14.06 10.40 4.34
C GLU A 95 -13.79 11.05 2.97
N VAL A 96 -14.61 10.75 1.96
CA VAL A 96 -14.51 11.39 0.63
C VAL A 96 -14.67 12.91 0.71
N ILE A 97 -15.61 13.41 1.53
CA ILE A 97 -15.81 14.84 1.70
C ILE A 97 -14.63 15.46 2.46
N ILE A 98 -14.15 14.80 3.51
CA ILE A 98 -12.97 15.25 4.26
C ILE A 98 -11.76 15.32 3.34
N GLU A 99 -11.54 14.32 2.49
CA GLU A 99 -10.45 14.27 1.52
C GLU A 99 -10.53 15.41 0.50
N LYS A 100 -11.72 15.69 -0.03
CA LYS A 100 -11.97 16.82 -0.96
C LYS A 100 -11.52 18.16 -0.38
N HIS A 101 -11.67 18.34 0.93
CA HIS A 101 -11.30 19.57 1.65
C HIS A 101 -9.95 19.45 2.37
N SER A 102 -9.18 18.40 2.10
CA SER A 102 -7.86 18.19 2.66
C SER A 102 -6.76 18.77 1.77
N TYR A 103 -5.69 19.26 2.39
CA TYR A 103 -4.51 19.71 1.67
C TYR A 103 -3.40 18.71 1.86
N PHE A 104 -2.68 18.44 0.77
CA PHE A 104 -1.61 17.48 0.74
C PHE A 104 -0.34 18.09 0.18
N THR A 105 0.78 17.78 0.83
CA THR A 105 2.12 17.96 0.27
C THR A 105 2.53 16.68 -0.43
N LYS A 106 3.26 16.82 -1.55
CA LYS A 106 3.67 15.68 -2.38
C LYS A 106 5.13 15.82 -2.79
N ASP A 107 5.79 14.68 -2.91
CA ASP A 107 7.12 14.58 -3.52
C ASP A 107 7.28 13.21 -4.21
N SER A 108 8.32 13.05 -5.01
CA SER A 108 8.55 11.82 -5.76
C SER A 108 10.02 11.48 -5.98
N LEU A 109 10.28 10.19 -6.22
CA LEU A 109 11.54 9.68 -6.72
C LEU A 109 11.31 8.93 -8.02
N LEU A 110 12.19 9.17 -9.00
CA LEU A 110 12.32 8.35 -10.19
C LEU A 110 13.60 7.50 -10.09
N LEU A 111 13.44 6.18 -10.17
CA LEU A 111 14.50 5.23 -9.89
C LEU A 111 14.72 4.28 -11.07
N PRO A 112 15.95 4.20 -11.63
CA PRO A 112 16.28 3.21 -12.64
C PRO A 112 16.29 1.79 -12.07
N VAL A 113 15.60 0.85 -12.73
CA VAL A 113 15.51 -0.56 -12.33
C VAL A 113 16.87 -1.22 -12.19
N ALA A 114 17.76 -0.95 -13.15
CA ALA A 114 19.09 -1.57 -13.19
C ALA A 114 19.90 -1.31 -11.91
N ARG A 115 19.66 -0.18 -11.24
CA ARG A 115 20.35 0.24 -10.01
C ARG A 115 19.56 -0.07 -8.72
N ASN A 116 18.31 -0.50 -8.83
CA ASN A 116 17.40 -0.69 -7.69
C ASN A 116 16.77 -2.09 -7.68
N LYS A 117 17.55 -3.12 -8.01
CA LYS A 117 17.07 -4.51 -8.16
C LYS A 117 16.36 -5.04 -6.90
N ALA A 118 16.87 -4.75 -5.71
CA ALA A 118 16.27 -5.20 -4.46
C ALA A 118 14.86 -4.62 -4.22
N LEU A 119 14.65 -3.34 -4.59
CA LEU A 119 13.33 -2.72 -4.56
C LEU A 119 12.40 -3.41 -5.57
N VAL A 120 12.87 -3.66 -6.79
CA VAL A 120 12.07 -4.33 -7.82
C VAL A 120 11.65 -5.73 -7.38
N VAL A 121 12.56 -6.54 -6.84
CA VAL A 121 12.23 -7.87 -6.30
C VAL A 121 11.18 -7.77 -5.20
N LEU A 122 11.27 -6.77 -4.31
CA LEU A 122 10.28 -6.55 -3.27
C LEU A 122 8.90 -6.21 -3.85
N LEU A 123 8.83 -5.28 -4.80
CA LEU A 123 7.58 -4.88 -5.44
C LEU A 123 6.95 -6.06 -6.22
N ASP A 124 7.75 -6.80 -6.98
CA ASP A 124 7.30 -7.94 -7.77
C ASP A 124 6.80 -9.06 -6.84
N SER A 125 7.53 -9.35 -5.75
CA SER A 125 7.11 -10.32 -4.73
C SER A 125 5.78 -9.94 -4.11
N ALA A 126 5.60 -8.66 -3.75
CA ALA A 126 4.35 -8.15 -3.23
C ALA A 126 3.22 -8.21 -4.26
N TYR A 127 3.49 -7.89 -5.52
CA TYR A 127 2.51 -7.93 -6.61
C TYR A 127 2.06 -9.35 -6.97
N LEU A 128 2.93 -10.35 -6.81
CA LEU A 128 2.60 -11.75 -7.08
C LEU A 128 1.98 -12.50 -5.89
N ALA A 129 2.20 -12.04 -4.66
CA ALA A 129 1.63 -12.69 -3.46
C ALA A 129 0.10 -12.71 -3.44
N SER A 130 -0.52 -13.76 -2.91
CA SER A 130 -1.98 -13.79 -2.73
C SER A 130 -2.43 -12.82 -1.62
N PRO A 131 -3.69 -12.35 -1.61
CA PRO A 131 -4.22 -11.56 -0.50
C PRO A 131 -4.01 -12.23 0.87
N GLU A 132 -4.22 -13.54 0.96
CA GLU A 132 -4.06 -14.32 2.19
C GLU A 132 -2.60 -14.30 2.68
N THR A 133 -1.65 -14.35 1.74
CA THR A 133 -0.22 -14.24 2.03
C THR A 133 0.15 -12.84 2.55
N LEU A 134 -0.51 -11.80 2.02
CA LEU A 134 -0.27 -10.42 2.42
C LEU A 134 -0.87 -10.09 3.80
N GLU A 135 -2.09 -10.55 4.05
CA GLU A 135 -2.82 -10.27 5.30
C GLU A 135 -2.41 -11.20 6.45
N ASN A 136 -1.92 -12.40 6.14
CA ASN A 136 -1.42 -13.38 7.11
C ASN A 136 -2.37 -13.55 8.32
N PRO A 137 -3.64 -13.96 8.09
CA PRO A 137 -4.67 -13.93 9.12
C PRO A 137 -4.35 -14.81 10.33
N GLU A 138 -3.71 -15.97 10.12
CA GLU A 138 -3.34 -16.90 11.19
C GLU A 138 -2.35 -16.27 12.19
N ALA A 139 -1.27 -15.65 11.69
CA ALA A 139 -0.30 -14.99 12.57
C ALA A 139 -0.87 -13.78 13.32
N ASN A 140 -2.02 -13.27 12.89
CA ASN A 140 -2.65 -12.06 13.42
C ASN A 140 -3.96 -12.31 14.17
N ARG A 141 -4.42 -13.57 14.28
CA ARG A 141 -5.74 -13.92 14.81
C ARG A 141 -6.02 -13.38 16.22
N SER A 142 -5.01 -13.35 17.07
CA SER A 142 -5.12 -12.89 18.48
C SER A 142 -4.46 -11.54 18.73
N ARG A 143 -4.10 -10.81 17.67
CA ARG A 143 -3.35 -9.56 17.81
C ARG A 143 -4.27 -8.40 18.11
N ILE A 144 -4.05 -7.76 19.26
CA ILE A 144 -4.69 -6.50 19.63
C ILE A 144 -3.74 -5.35 19.26
N VAL A 145 -4.25 -4.38 18.51
CA VAL A 145 -3.49 -3.19 18.07
C VAL A 145 -4.15 -1.94 18.64
N LEU A 146 -3.41 -1.17 19.44
CA LEU A 146 -3.92 -0.01 20.17
C LEU A 146 -3.64 1.33 19.48
N ASP A 147 -2.64 1.40 18.59
CA ASP A 147 -2.32 2.63 17.86
C ASP A 147 -3.40 3.03 16.83
N GLY A 148 -4.25 2.06 16.46
CA GLY A 148 -5.32 2.20 15.49
C GLY A 148 -4.87 2.52 14.07
N THR A 149 -3.57 2.43 13.75
CA THR A 149 -3.07 2.77 12.42
C THR A 149 -3.41 1.66 11.43
N GLY A 150 -4.30 1.96 10.50
CA GLY A 150 -4.73 1.07 9.42
C GLY A 150 -4.00 1.36 8.13
N PHE A 151 -3.63 0.31 7.41
CA PHE A 151 -3.01 0.39 6.09
C PHE A 151 -3.87 -0.33 5.07
N ARG A 152 -4.20 0.35 3.99
CA ARG A 152 -4.81 -0.23 2.80
C ARG A 152 -3.76 -0.33 1.70
N PHE A 153 -3.62 -1.53 1.14
CA PHE A 153 -2.78 -1.79 -0.02
C PHE A 153 -3.68 -2.09 -1.20
N SER A 154 -3.54 -1.33 -2.29
CA SER A 154 -4.22 -1.61 -3.57
C SER A 154 -3.18 -1.88 -4.63
N PHE A 155 -3.35 -2.97 -5.36
CA PHE A 155 -2.46 -3.36 -6.46
C PHE A 155 -3.25 -3.22 -7.75
N LEU A 156 -2.70 -2.48 -8.70
CA LEU A 156 -3.39 -2.08 -9.92
C LEU A 156 -2.60 -2.46 -11.16
N THR A 157 -3.31 -2.90 -12.18
CA THR A 157 -2.81 -3.13 -13.53
C THR A 157 -3.69 -2.36 -14.49
N GLU A 158 -3.08 -1.52 -15.34
CA GLU A 158 -3.83 -0.63 -16.25
C GLU A 158 -4.89 0.24 -15.53
N GLY A 159 -4.57 0.67 -14.31
CA GLY A 159 -5.45 1.50 -13.49
C GLY A 159 -6.62 0.76 -12.82
N LYS A 160 -6.75 -0.55 -13.02
CA LYS A 160 -7.77 -1.38 -12.37
C LYS A 160 -7.18 -2.12 -11.19
N THR A 161 -7.87 -2.08 -10.06
CA THR A 161 -7.49 -2.86 -8.87
C THR A 161 -7.62 -4.35 -9.16
N VAL A 162 -6.51 -5.08 -9.07
CA VAL A 162 -6.45 -6.54 -9.26
C VAL A 162 -6.46 -7.30 -7.94
N LYS A 163 -5.97 -6.67 -6.87
CA LYS A 163 -6.08 -7.19 -5.49
C LYS A 163 -5.93 -6.07 -4.46
N GLN A 164 -6.41 -6.34 -3.26
CA GLN A 164 -6.27 -5.46 -2.11
C GLN A 164 -5.85 -6.27 -0.88
N ALA A 165 -5.23 -5.59 0.08
CA ALA A 165 -5.00 -6.10 1.42
C ALA A 165 -5.24 -4.99 2.43
N TYR A 166 -5.85 -5.32 3.57
CA TYR A 166 -6.05 -4.39 4.67
C TYR A 166 -5.44 -4.92 5.96
N VAL A 167 -4.53 -4.14 6.56
CA VAL A 167 -3.76 -4.59 7.72
C VAL A 167 -3.62 -3.47 8.74
N ARG A 168 -3.46 -3.85 10.02
CA ARG A 168 -3.23 -2.89 11.12
C ARG A 168 -1.79 -2.98 11.60
N ALA A 169 -1.12 -1.83 11.66
CA ALA A 169 0.25 -1.67 12.13
C ALA A 169 1.20 -2.80 11.64
N PRO A 170 1.47 -2.93 10.32
CA PRO A 170 2.34 -3.97 9.81
C PRO A 170 3.72 -3.89 10.47
N SER A 171 4.30 -5.03 10.82
CA SER A 171 5.63 -5.13 11.45
C SER A 171 6.48 -6.21 10.77
N PRO A 172 7.80 -6.27 11.05
CA PRO A 172 8.66 -7.34 10.53
C PRO A 172 8.18 -8.76 10.86
N HIS A 173 7.45 -8.93 11.97
CA HIS A 173 7.03 -10.25 12.46
C HIS A 173 5.60 -10.62 12.04
N THR A 174 4.74 -9.63 11.80
CA THR A 174 3.33 -9.88 11.50
C THR A 174 3.03 -9.84 10.01
N HIS A 175 3.60 -8.86 9.30
CA HIS A 175 3.35 -8.60 7.89
C HIS A 175 4.64 -8.18 7.19
N ALA A 176 5.66 -9.05 7.24
CA ALA A 176 7.03 -8.72 6.83
C ALA A 176 7.10 -8.08 5.43
N LEU A 177 6.33 -8.60 4.47
CA LEU A 177 6.33 -8.10 3.10
C LEU A 177 5.72 -6.68 3.00
N LEU A 178 4.56 -6.46 3.63
CA LEU A 178 3.89 -5.16 3.65
C LEU A 178 4.67 -4.12 4.45
N TYR A 179 5.28 -4.52 5.57
CA TYR A 179 6.19 -3.67 6.34
C TYR A 179 7.37 -3.19 5.49
N ARG A 180 7.96 -4.08 4.69
CA ARG A 180 9.05 -3.72 3.77
C ARG A 180 8.57 -2.81 2.64
N LEU A 181 7.36 -3.00 2.12
CA LEU A 181 6.76 -2.10 1.11
C LEU A 181 6.57 -0.67 1.61
N ILE A 182 6.46 -0.47 2.91
CA ILE A 182 6.42 0.88 3.50
C ILE A 182 7.84 1.37 3.75
N THR A 183 8.62 0.60 4.50
CA THR A 183 9.89 1.08 5.06
C THR A 183 11.01 1.22 4.03
N VAL A 184 11.09 0.33 3.04
CA VAL A 184 12.16 0.40 2.02
C VAL A 184 12.01 1.64 1.14
N PRO A 185 10.82 1.93 0.54
CA PRO A 185 10.60 3.20 -0.17
C PRO A 185 10.88 4.43 0.68
N LEU A 186 10.41 4.46 1.94
CA LEU A 186 10.62 5.61 2.83
C LEU A 186 12.11 5.84 3.11
N ASN A 187 12.86 4.78 3.41
CA ASN A 187 14.29 4.89 3.69
C ASN A 187 15.09 5.32 2.45
N LEU A 188 14.66 4.89 1.25
CA LEU A 188 15.27 5.31 0.01
C LEU A 188 15.03 6.80 -0.30
N TYR A 189 13.86 7.32 0.06
CA TYR A 189 13.59 8.75 0.00
C TYR A 189 14.46 9.53 0.98
N ARG A 190 14.46 9.14 2.25
CA ARG A 190 15.23 9.82 3.32
C ARG A 190 16.73 9.84 3.05
N SER A 191 17.29 8.81 2.41
CA SER A 191 18.72 8.79 2.08
C SER A 191 19.10 9.75 0.95
N LYS A 192 18.14 10.11 0.08
CA LYS A 192 18.33 11.08 -1.01
C LYS A 192 17.95 12.51 -0.60
N HIS A 193 17.05 12.65 0.37
CA HIS A 193 16.55 13.92 0.89
C HIS A 193 16.60 13.91 2.43
N PRO A 194 17.79 14.03 3.03
CA PRO A 194 17.91 14.07 4.49
C PRO A 194 17.20 15.31 5.06
N ASN A 195 16.52 15.15 6.21
CA ASN A 195 15.81 16.22 6.94
C ASN A 195 14.76 16.99 6.11
N SER A 196 14.09 16.31 5.17
CA SER A 196 13.10 16.92 4.28
C SER A 196 11.66 16.51 4.62
N PHE A 197 10.77 16.58 3.61
CA PHE A 197 9.36 16.25 3.61
C PHE A 197 8.95 14.96 4.37
N LEU A 198 9.79 13.92 4.41
CA LEU A 198 9.57 12.65 5.13
C LEU A 198 10.54 12.39 6.29
N ASP A 199 10.92 13.42 7.04
CA ASP A 199 11.73 13.19 8.24
C ASP A 199 10.98 12.31 9.26
N LYS A 200 11.73 11.46 9.98
CA LYS A 200 11.21 10.52 10.99
C LYS A 200 10.43 11.23 12.09
N ALA A 201 10.83 12.43 12.50
CA ALA A 201 10.09 13.20 13.51
C ALA A 201 8.67 13.55 13.04
N THR A 202 8.53 13.90 11.75
CA THR A 202 7.24 14.28 11.15
C THR A 202 6.41 13.10 10.67
N THR A 203 7.00 11.92 10.65
CA THR A 203 6.37 10.67 10.20
C THR A 203 6.33 9.60 11.30
N SER A 204 6.57 9.97 12.55
CA SER A 204 6.46 9.05 13.69
C SER A 204 4.99 8.66 13.85
N GLY A 205 4.67 7.40 13.55
CA GLY A 205 3.30 6.87 13.56
C GLY A 205 2.74 6.44 12.20
N TYR A 206 3.49 6.64 11.10
CA TYR A 206 3.21 6.03 9.79
C TYR A 206 4.22 4.92 9.45
#